data_AF-A0ABD3W8V0-F1
#
_entry.id   AF-A0ABD3W8V0-F1
#
_cell.length_a   1.000
_cell.length_b   1.000
_cell.length_c   1.000
_cell.angle_alpha   90.00
_cell.angle_beta   90.00
_cell.angle_gamma   90.00
#
_symmetry.space_group_name_H-M   'P 1'
#
loop_
_entity.id
_entity.type
_entity.pdbx_description
1 polymer ?
#
loop_
_entity_poly.entity_id
_entity_poly.type
_entity_poly.pdbx_seq_one_letter_code
_entity_poly.pdbx_strand_id
1 'polypeptide(L)'
;MAMSVENPFVYTATGELGNQRESMLQNELLLRPELGKPKRRGVYLPESYTFGRPNEDQHGGTTEALHGWPTLQSTTLPFRKKEKKTAERDFMALNRAAVTSGLVSAGEHYEFRATHDVRRKASGDDKQRSRTRRIPPTMVFGISTRPSTPIFDLLEHKYQDKWLQQRRQLELAKRQEETKMGRSTYSAGVVNSLKKEMLRFNAYKQKRIPGAVYETRASLLRTYQNPVDPAPLWQMPKFVKNAHPSLSTFRSAKARKSAYESFEFDKIARKGDFGQGVYESAKN
;
A
#
# COMPACT_ATOMS: atom_id res chain seq x y z
N MET A 1 -46.52 -0.38 53.22
CA MET A 1 -45.27 0.34 53.57
C MET A 1 -45.18 1.54 52.64
N ALA A 2 -45.43 2.74 53.18
CA ALA A 2 -45.39 3.98 52.41
C ALA A 2 -43.94 4.22 51.97
N MET A 3 -43.67 4.24 50.66
CA MET A 3 -42.40 4.72 50.14
C MET A 3 -42.35 6.22 50.43
N SER A 4 -41.57 6.62 51.42
CA SER A 4 -41.23 8.02 51.65
C SER A 4 -40.67 8.57 50.34
N VAL A 5 -41.38 9.51 49.74
CA VAL A 5 -40.90 10.29 48.60
C VAL A 5 -39.77 11.16 49.13
N GLU A 6 -38.56 10.60 49.17
CA GLU A 6 -37.36 11.33 49.56
C GLU A 6 -37.16 12.49 48.58
N ASN A 7 -37.10 13.71 49.10
CA ASN A 7 -36.87 14.89 48.29
C ASN A 7 -35.51 14.73 47.56
N PRO A 8 -35.47 14.69 46.22
CA PRO A 8 -34.23 14.42 45.46
C PRO A 8 -33.19 15.54 45.62
N PHE A 9 -33.59 16.72 46.10
CA PHE A 9 -32.72 17.89 46.27
C PHE A 9 -31.98 17.93 47.61
N VAL A 10 -32.24 17.02 48.54
CA VAL A 10 -31.58 16.97 49.87
C VAL A 10 -30.06 16.97 49.76
N TYR A 11 -29.53 16.26 48.76
CA TYR A 11 -28.09 16.16 48.50
C TYR A 11 -27.57 17.16 47.48
N THR A 12 -28.30 18.25 47.25
CA THR A 12 -27.80 19.40 46.49
C THR A 12 -27.26 20.50 47.42
N ALA A 13 -26.53 21.46 46.87
CA ALA A 13 -25.97 22.58 47.63
C ALA A 13 -27.03 23.40 48.39
N THR A 14 -28.24 23.52 47.83
CA THR A 14 -29.39 24.18 48.45
C THR A 14 -30.08 23.31 49.50
N GLY A 15 -30.00 21.98 49.37
CA GLY A 15 -30.66 21.05 50.29
C GLY A 15 -32.18 21.19 50.25
N GLU A 16 -32.81 21.26 51.43
CA GLU A 16 -34.26 21.38 51.58
C GLU A 16 -34.79 22.81 51.39
N LEU A 17 -33.93 23.82 51.50
CA LEU A 17 -34.32 25.23 51.49
C LEU A 17 -33.90 25.93 50.19
N GLY A 18 -34.75 26.83 49.70
CA GLY A 18 -34.48 27.66 48.51
C GLY A 18 -35.07 27.14 47.20
N ASN A 19 -34.75 27.81 46.10
CA ASN A 19 -35.30 27.50 44.78
C ASN A 19 -34.68 26.23 44.18
N GLN A 20 -35.44 25.14 44.17
CA GLN A 20 -35.05 23.86 43.60
C GLN A 20 -35.29 23.87 42.07
N ARG A 21 -34.27 23.53 41.28
CA ARG A 21 -34.36 23.39 39.82
C ARG A 21 -33.84 22.03 39.40
N GLU A 22 -34.52 21.37 38.46
CA GLU A 22 -34.11 20.03 37.96
C GLU A 22 -32.67 20.01 37.41
N SER A 23 -32.23 21.12 36.80
CA SER A 23 -30.86 21.28 36.30
C SER A 23 -29.79 21.14 37.39
N MET A 24 -30.14 21.31 38.67
CA MET A 24 -29.22 21.14 39.80
C MET A 24 -28.83 19.69 40.02
N LEU A 25 -29.70 18.74 39.67
CA LEU A 25 -29.42 17.30 39.77
C LEU A 25 -28.44 16.83 38.69
N GLN A 26 -28.32 17.59 37.61
CA GLN A 26 -27.42 17.28 36.49
C GLN A 26 -26.03 17.93 36.63
N ASN A 27 -25.88 18.89 37.53
CA ASN A 27 -24.62 19.61 37.71
C ASN A 27 -23.79 19.01 38.85
N GLU A 28 -22.66 18.38 38.53
CA GLU A 28 -21.77 17.74 39.52
C GLU A 28 -21.33 18.70 40.64
N LEU A 29 -21.13 20.00 40.36
CA LEU A 29 -20.67 20.97 41.36
C LEU A 29 -21.71 21.26 42.44
N LEU A 30 -23.00 21.05 42.12
CA LEU A 30 -24.10 21.30 43.04
C LEU A 30 -24.48 20.06 43.84
N LEU A 31 -23.91 18.89 43.52
CA LEU A 31 -24.17 17.63 44.22
C LEU A 31 -23.20 17.45 45.40
N ARG A 32 -23.74 17.12 46.56
CA ARG A 32 -22.96 16.78 47.76
C ARG A 32 -22.69 15.28 47.83
N PRO A 33 -21.55 14.87 48.41
CA PRO A 33 -21.27 13.45 48.63
C PRO A 33 -22.20 12.86 49.68
N GLU A 34 -22.80 11.71 49.37
CA GLU A 34 -23.64 10.94 50.27
C GLU A 34 -22.76 9.93 51.05
N LEU A 35 -22.94 9.83 52.37
CA LEU A 35 -22.19 8.88 53.18
C LEU A 35 -22.52 7.44 52.74
N GLY A 36 -21.49 6.63 52.50
CA GLY A 36 -21.65 5.23 52.10
C GLY A 36 -22.06 4.99 50.64
N LYS A 37 -22.18 6.04 49.82
CA LYS A 37 -22.45 5.93 48.39
C LYS A 37 -21.34 6.55 47.53
N PRO A 38 -21.12 6.08 46.30
CA PRO A 38 -20.16 6.70 45.39
C PRO A 38 -20.60 8.12 45.00
N LYS A 39 -19.62 8.99 44.72
CA LYS A 39 -19.86 10.38 44.30
C LYS A 39 -20.72 10.42 43.03
N ARG A 40 -21.84 11.13 43.08
CA ARG A 40 -22.75 11.32 41.94
C ARG A 40 -22.17 12.40 41.01
N ARG A 41 -22.19 12.17 39.69
CA ARG A 41 -21.68 13.10 38.66
C ARG A 41 -22.77 13.87 37.91
N GLY A 42 -24.03 13.72 38.31
CA GLY A 42 -25.17 14.36 37.62
C GLY A 42 -25.48 13.80 36.24
N VAL A 43 -24.96 12.61 35.90
CA VAL A 43 -25.30 11.93 34.64
C VAL A 43 -26.55 11.08 34.88
N TYR A 44 -27.60 11.33 34.10
CA TYR A 44 -28.80 10.49 34.07
C TYR A 44 -28.56 9.32 33.11
N LEU A 45 -28.74 8.09 33.61
CA LEU A 45 -28.75 6.89 32.80
C LEU A 45 -30.12 6.22 32.88
N PRO A 46 -30.66 5.68 31.77
CA PRO A 46 -31.87 4.88 31.79
C PRO A 46 -31.73 3.64 32.68
N GLU A 47 -32.82 3.21 33.30
CA GLU A 47 -32.82 2.07 34.23
C GLU A 47 -32.40 0.74 33.58
N SER A 48 -32.63 0.57 32.28
CA SER A 48 -32.23 -0.61 31.50
C SER A 48 -30.85 -0.49 30.83
N TYR A 49 -30.05 0.52 31.20
CA TYR A 49 -28.74 0.72 30.59
C TYR A 49 -27.73 -0.33 31.07
N THR A 50 -27.22 -1.13 30.15
CA THR A 50 -26.12 -2.07 30.43
C THR A 50 -24.79 -1.40 30.10
N PHE A 51 -23.89 -1.32 31.08
CA PHE A 51 -22.55 -0.80 30.86
C PHE A 51 -21.70 -1.78 30.04
N GLY A 52 -20.88 -1.23 29.15
CA GLY A 52 -19.97 -1.99 28.29
C GLY A 52 -20.38 -1.92 26.83
N ARG A 53 -19.61 -2.58 25.98
CA ARG A 53 -19.94 -2.73 24.56
C ARG A 53 -20.55 -4.12 24.38
N PRO A 54 -21.80 -4.25 23.91
CA PRO A 54 -22.34 -5.56 23.57
C PRO A 54 -21.49 -6.16 22.45
N ASN A 55 -21.26 -7.47 22.51
CA ASN A 55 -20.78 -8.18 21.34
C ASN A 55 -21.91 -8.16 20.33
N GLU A 56 -21.76 -7.38 19.27
CA GLU A 56 -22.69 -7.42 18.15
C GLU A 56 -22.49 -8.79 17.47
N ASP A 57 -23.48 -9.67 17.58
CA ASP A 57 -23.49 -10.99 16.93
C ASP A 57 -23.69 -10.86 15.40
N GLN A 58 -22.94 -9.96 14.75
CA GLN A 58 -22.86 -9.87 13.28
C GLN A 58 -21.83 -10.85 12.70
N HIS A 59 -21.60 -11.96 13.40
CA HIS A 59 -20.81 -13.04 12.87
C HIS A 59 -21.79 -14.06 12.31
N GLY A 60 -21.85 -14.14 10.99
CA GLY A 60 -22.53 -15.23 10.31
C GLY A 60 -22.10 -16.56 10.93
N GLY A 61 -23.07 -17.38 11.31
CA GLY A 61 -22.80 -18.63 12.02
C GLY A 61 -21.99 -19.61 11.19
N THR A 62 -21.56 -20.73 11.79
CA THR A 62 -20.82 -21.79 11.10
C THR A 62 -21.52 -22.27 9.82
N THR A 63 -22.85 -22.28 9.82
CA THR A 63 -23.67 -22.59 8.64
C THR A 63 -23.45 -21.59 7.50
N GLU A 64 -23.43 -20.29 7.78
CA GLU A 64 -23.16 -19.26 6.77
C GLU A 64 -21.71 -19.32 6.25
N ALA A 65 -20.75 -19.66 7.12
CA ALA A 65 -19.36 -19.89 6.72
C ALA A 65 -19.20 -21.13 5.83
N LEU A 66 -19.94 -22.21 6.09
CA LEU A 66 -19.88 -23.48 5.34
C LEU A 66 -20.68 -23.44 4.04
N HIS A 67 -21.82 -22.74 4.01
CA HIS A 67 -22.68 -22.66 2.83
C HIS A 67 -22.22 -21.60 1.80
N GLY A 68 -21.09 -20.94 2.06
CA GLY A 68 -20.50 -19.95 1.18
C GLY A 68 -21.23 -18.62 1.21
N TRP A 69 -20.57 -17.59 0.69
CA TRP A 69 -21.18 -16.27 0.54
C TRP A 69 -22.40 -16.40 -0.37
N PRO A 70 -23.59 -15.89 0.01
CA PRO A 70 -24.74 -15.92 -0.88
C PRO A 70 -24.33 -15.31 -2.21
N THR A 71 -24.58 -16.04 -3.30
CA THR A 71 -24.35 -15.55 -4.65
C THR A 71 -25.23 -14.33 -4.84
N LEU A 72 -24.67 -13.14 -4.60
CA LEU A 72 -25.36 -11.88 -4.84
C LEU A 72 -25.72 -11.88 -6.33
N GLN A 73 -26.99 -12.16 -6.63
CA GLN A 73 -27.61 -11.86 -7.92
C GLN A 73 -27.77 -10.34 -8.03
N SER A 74 -26.66 -9.60 -7.91
CA SER A 74 -26.55 -8.20 -8.27
C SER A 74 -25.09 -7.80 -8.24
N THR A 75 -24.63 -7.44 -9.42
CA THR A 75 -23.34 -6.86 -9.76
C THR A 75 -23.14 -5.49 -9.10
N THR A 76 -22.81 -5.42 -7.81
CA THR A 76 -22.02 -4.32 -7.22
C THR A 76 -21.60 -4.74 -5.82
N LEU A 77 -20.29 -4.87 -5.60
CA LEU A 77 -19.69 -5.06 -4.28
C LEU A 77 -20.32 -4.11 -3.23
N PRO A 78 -20.51 -4.53 -1.97
CA PRO A 78 -20.99 -3.68 -0.89
C PRO A 78 -19.86 -2.78 -0.37
N PHE A 79 -19.02 -2.27 -1.27
CA PHE A 79 -18.46 -0.97 -0.98
C PHE A 79 -19.68 -0.05 -1.01
N ARG A 80 -20.17 0.39 0.16
CA ARG A 80 -20.82 1.69 0.25
C ARG A 80 -19.99 2.55 -0.67
N LYS A 81 -20.55 3.01 -1.81
CA LYS A 81 -19.98 4.15 -2.51
C LYS A 81 -19.86 5.14 -1.38
N LYS A 82 -18.64 5.34 -0.89
CA LYS A 82 -18.33 6.37 0.09
C LYS A 82 -18.87 7.56 -0.65
N GLU A 83 -20.07 8.02 -0.26
CA GLU A 83 -20.66 9.21 -0.85
C GLU A 83 -19.48 10.15 -0.85
N LYS A 84 -19.01 10.50 -2.05
CA LYS A 84 -17.85 11.36 -2.21
C LYS A 84 -18.34 12.59 -1.47
N LYS A 85 -18.02 12.72 -0.17
CA LYS A 85 -18.28 13.91 0.62
C LYS A 85 -17.65 14.95 -0.26
N THR A 86 -18.52 15.69 -0.93
CA THR A 86 -18.15 16.59 -2.00
C THR A 86 -17.14 17.49 -1.33
N ALA A 87 -15.87 17.34 -1.73
CA ALA A 87 -14.80 17.91 -0.93
C ALA A 87 -15.10 19.39 -0.77
N GLU A 88 -15.04 19.87 0.48
CA GLU A 88 -15.51 21.20 0.84
C GLU A 88 -14.91 22.24 -0.12
N ARG A 89 -15.71 23.25 -0.50
CA ARG A 89 -15.23 24.32 -1.38
C ARG A 89 -14.04 25.02 -0.77
N ASP A 90 -13.03 25.30 -1.59
CA ASP A 90 -11.79 25.97 -1.15
C ASP A 90 -11.91 27.48 -1.33
N PHE A 91 -12.45 28.15 -0.31
CA PHE A 91 -12.62 29.60 -0.33
C PHE A 91 -11.30 30.37 -0.40
N MET A 92 -10.17 29.81 0.06
CA MET A 92 -8.87 30.49 -0.02
C MET A 92 -8.35 30.49 -1.45
N ALA A 93 -8.39 29.34 -2.13
CA ALA A 93 -8.01 29.24 -3.53
C ALA A 93 -8.91 30.09 -4.42
N LEU A 94 -10.21 30.10 -4.13
CA LEU A 94 -11.21 30.87 -4.86
C LEU A 94 -11.02 32.38 -4.65
N ASN A 95 -10.84 32.84 -3.42
CA ASN A 95 -10.55 34.26 -3.15
C ASN A 95 -9.25 34.70 -3.81
N ARG A 96 -8.21 33.84 -3.79
CA ARG A 96 -6.96 34.14 -4.50
C ARG A 96 -7.18 34.29 -6.01
N ALA A 97 -7.99 33.42 -6.61
CA ALA A 97 -8.33 33.51 -8.04
C ALA A 97 -9.13 34.77 -8.35
N ALA A 98 -10.11 35.13 -7.52
CA ALA A 98 -10.91 36.35 -7.67
C ALA A 98 -10.04 37.63 -7.63
N VAL A 99 -9.12 37.70 -6.66
CA VAL A 99 -8.15 38.81 -6.58
C VAL A 99 -7.21 38.81 -7.80
N THR A 100 -6.79 37.64 -8.27
CA THR A 100 -5.95 37.52 -9.49
C THR A 100 -6.71 38.00 -10.73
N SER A 101 -8.03 37.83 -10.79
CA SER A 101 -8.90 38.40 -11.84
C SER A 101 -9.23 39.89 -11.63
N GLY A 102 -8.69 40.53 -10.58
CA GLY A 102 -8.92 41.95 -10.31
C GLY A 102 -10.24 42.26 -9.59
N LEU A 103 -10.94 41.26 -9.07
CA LEU A 103 -12.17 41.44 -8.27
C LEU A 103 -11.77 41.71 -6.82
N VAL A 104 -12.24 42.83 -6.27
CA VAL A 104 -11.89 43.30 -4.92
C VAL A 104 -13.15 43.61 -4.10
N SER A 105 -14.31 43.72 -4.75
CA SER A 105 -15.58 43.96 -4.07
C SER A 105 -16.21 42.68 -3.52
N ALA A 106 -16.85 42.76 -2.36
CA ALA A 106 -17.49 41.59 -1.73
C ALA A 106 -18.61 40.99 -2.58
N GLY A 107 -19.37 41.81 -3.32
CA GLY A 107 -20.40 41.36 -4.25
C GLY A 107 -19.83 40.56 -5.41
N GLU A 108 -18.76 41.06 -6.02
CA GLU A 108 -18.03 40.38 -7.09
C GLU A 108 -17.46 39.02 -6.62
N HIS A 109 -16.91 38.98 -5.40
CA HIS A 109 -16.45 37.72 -4.80
C HIS A 109 -17.59 36.71 -4.60
N TYR A 110 -18.82 37.16 -4.31
CA TYR A 110 -19.99 36.28 -4.19
C TYR A 110 -20.38 35.68 -5.54
N GLU A 111 -20.46 36.52 -6.57
CA GLU A 111 -20.76 36.08 -7.95
C GLU A 111 -19.66 35.16 -8.51
N PHE A 112 -18.40 35.49 -8.23
CA PHE A 112 -17.25 34.66 -8.62
C PHE A 112 -17.29 33.29 -7.93
N ARG A 113 -17.75 33.21 -6.67
CA ARG A 113 -17.97 31.94 -5.96
C ARG A 113 -19.13 31.11 -6.50
N ALA A 114 -20.15 31.74 -7.07
CA ALA A 114 -21.28 31.05 -7.67
C ALA A 114 -20.91 30.41 -9.02
N THR A 115 -20.00 31.05 -9.76
CA THR A 115 -19.58 30.63 -11.11
C THR A 115 -18.37 29.70 -11.13
N HIS A 116 -17.48 29.78 -10.13
CA HIS A 116 -16.25 28.98 -10.07
C HIS A 116 -16.27 27.96 -8.91
N ASP A 117 -16.39 26.65 -9.22
CA ASP A 117 -16.37 25.58 -8.21
C ASP A 117 -14.94 25.03 -8.00
N VAL A 118 -14.23 25.56 -7.00
CA VAL A 118 -12.91 25.05 -6.57
C VAL A 118 -13.09 24.27 -5.27
N ARG A 119 -12.64 23.00 -5.24
CA ARG A 119 -12.81 22.10 -4.09
C ARG A 119 -11.47 21.76 -3.44
N ARG A 120 -11.47 21.63 -2.11
CA ARG A 120 -10.29 21.20 -1.34
C ARG A 120 -9.90 19.79 -1.77
N LYS A 121 -8.61 19.57 -2.02
CA LYS A 121 -8.10 18.21 -2.20
C LYS A 121 -8.15 17.50 -0.86
N ALA A 122 -8.67 16.27 -0.81
CA ALA A 122 -8.56 15.44 0.38
C ALA A 122 -7.06 15.23 0.69
N SER A 123 -6.64 15.39 1.95
CA SER A 123 -5.24 15.40 2.41
C SER A 123 -4.40 14.13 2.15
N GLY A 124 -4.83 13.22 1.27
CA GLY A 124 -4.11 12.02 0.86
C GLY A 124 -3.79 11.91 -0.64
N ASP A 125 -4.35 12.76 -1.50
CA ASP A 125 -4.33 12.52 -2.94
C ASP A 125 -2.99 12.91 -3.61
N ASP A 126 -2.35 13.99 -3.15
CA ASP A 126 -1.09 14.46 -3.76
C ASP A 126 0.12 13.56 -3.41
N LYS A 127 0.03 12.69 -2.39
CA LYS A 127 1.09 11.72 -2.04
C LYS A 127 0.94 10.37 -2.75
N GLN A 128 -0.17 10.15 -3.46
CA GLN A 128 -0.50 8.90 -4.15
C GLN A 128 -0.40 9.00 -5.67
N ARG A 129 0.17 10.09 -6.22
CA ARG A 129 0.70 10.03 -7.59
C ARG A 129 1.81 9.00 -7.59
N SER A 130 1.42 7.79 -8.01
CA SER A 130 2.21 6.60 -8.24
C SER A 130 3.69 6.94 -8.39
N ARG A 131 4.42 6.90 -7.27
CA ARG A 131 5.78 6.39 -7.36
C ARG A 131 5.57 4.99 -7.85
N THR A 132 5.64 4.78 -9.17
CA THR A 132 5.78 3.46 -9.76
C THR A 132 6.92 2.86 -8.97
N ARG A 133 6.57 1.98 -8.02
CA ARG A 133 7.56 1.35 -7.15
C ARG A 133 8.57 0.78 -8.14
N ARG A 134 9.84 1.21 -8.07
CA ARG A 134 10.90 0.59 -8.86
C ARG A 134 11.00 -0.82 -8.31
N ILE A 135 10.19 -1.70 -8.87
CA ILE A 135 10.19 -3.12 -8.58
C ILE A 135 11.55 -3.62 -9.10
N PRO A 136 12.39 -4.22 -8.24
CA PRO A 136 13.65 -4.80 -8.69
C PRO A 136 13.38 -5.85 -9.77
N PRO A 137 14.25 -6.00 -10.79
CA PRO A 137 14.07 -6.97 -11.88
C PRO A 137 13.90 -8.43 -11.44
N THR A 138 14.19 -8.76 -10.18
CA THR A 138 14.14 -10.10 -9.61
C THR A 138 12.81 -10.44 -8.90
N MET A 139 11.90 -9.47 -8.73
CA MET A 139 10.64 -9.69 -8.01
C MET A 139 9.55 -10.23 -8.96
N VAL A 140 9.28 -11.54 -8.89
CA VAL A 140 8.38 -12.24 -9.85
C VAL A 140 6.91 -12.22 -9.43
N PHE A 141 6.60 -12.06 -8.15
CA PHE A 141 5.22 -12.02 -7.64
C PHE A 141 4.61 -10.62 -7.81
N GLY A 142 3.33 -10.56 -8.21
CA GLY A 142 2.58 -9.30 -8.32
C GLY A 142 2.82 -8.48 -9.60
N ILE A 143 3.60 -9.00 -10.55
CA ILE A 143 3.65 -8.46 -11.91
C ILE A 143 2.36 -8.92 -12.61
N SER A 144 1.50 -7.98 -13.03
CA SER A 144 0.35 -8.32 -13.89
C SER A 144 0.88 -9.08 -15.10
N THR A 145 0.33 -10.27 -15.35
CA THR A 145 0.71 -11.06 -16.54
C THR A 145 0.65 -10.13 -17.74
N ARG A 146 1.75 -10.04 -18.49
CA ARG A 146 1.76 -9.31 -19.75
C ARG A 146 0.56 -9.86 -20.53
N PRO A 147 -0.41 -9.03 -20.93
CA PRO A 147 -1.57 -9.55 -21.64
C PRO A 147 -1.03 -10.37 -22.81
N SER A 148 -1.55 -11.59 -22.97
CA SER A 148 -1.20 -12.42 -24.11
C SER A 148 -1.38 -11.58 -25.37
N THR A 149 -0.52 -11.80 -26.37
CA THR A 149 -0.69 -11.15 -27.68
C THR A 149 -2.16 -11.26 -28.07
N PRO A 150 -2.90 -10.13 -28.14
CA PRO A 150 -4.35 -10.17 -28.22
C PRO A 150 -4.74 -11.01 -29.43
N ILE A 151 -5.46 -12.11 -29.19
CA ILE A 151 -5.76 -13.13 -30.21
C ILE A 151 -6.48 -12.52 -31.41
N PHE A 152 -7.25 -11.47 -31.19
CA PHE A 152 -7.92 -10.69 -32.22
C PHE A 152 -6.95 -10.05 -33.21
N ASP A 153 -5.85 -9.44 -32.74
CA ASP A 153 -4.83 -8.85 -33.63
C ASP A 153 -4.05 -9.91 -34.42
N LEU A 154 -4.00 -11.16 -33.91
CA LEU A 154 -3.44 -12.30 -34.63
C LEU A 154 -4.38 -12.80 -35.73
N LEU A 155 -5.67 -12.93 -35.42
CA LEU A 155 -6.71 -13.36 -36.37
C LEU A 155 -6.95 -12.32 -37.46
N GLU A 156 -6.85 -11.03 -37.15
CA GLU A 156 -6.95 -9.93 -38.12
C GLU A 156 -5.63 -9.68 -38.89
N HIS A 157 -4.59 -10.51 -38.70
CA HIS A 157 -3.29 -10.37 -39.37
C HIS A 157 -2.60 -9.01 -39.16
N LYS A 158 -2.96 -8.23 -38.14
CA LYS A 158 -2.42 -6.88 -37.91
C LYS A 158 -0.91 -6.84 -37.77
N TYR A 159 -0.29 -7.91 -37.27
CA TYR A 159 1.16 -8.01 -37.14
C TYR A 159 1.85 -8.23 -38.50
N GLN A 160 1.23 -9.00 -39.39
CA GLN A 160 1.69 -9.16 -40.77
C GLN A 160 1.57 -7.83 -41.53
N ASP A 161 0.45 -7.12 -41.37
CA ASP A 161 0.25 -5.81 -42.01
C ASP A 161 1.25 -4.77 -41.51
N LYS A 162 1.48 -4.71 -40.19
CA LYS A 162 2.52 -3.84 -39.60
C LYS A 162 3.90 -4.16 -40.18
N TRP A 163 4.23 -5.43 -40.34
CA TRP A 163 5.51 -5.84 -40.92
C TRP A 163 5.63 -5.47 -42.40
N LEU A 164 4.57 -5.67 -43.20
CA LEU A 164 4.52 -5.25 -44.60
C LEU A 164 4.61 -3.73 -44.76
N GLN A 165 3.99 -2.96 -43.87
CA GLN A 165 4.10 -1.51 -43.82
C GLN A 165 5.52 -1.07 -43.47
N GLN A 166 6.13 -1.67 -42.44
CA GLN A 166 7.52 -1.39 -42.09
C GLN A 166 8.48 -1.70 -43.25
N ARG A 167 8.28 -2.83 -43.95
CA ARG A 167 9.08 -3.16 -45.14
C ARG A 167 8.92 -2.13 -46.25
N ARG A 168 7.68 -1.70 -46.54
CA ARG A 168 7.42 -0.63 -47.51
C ARG A 168 8.10 0.67 -47.11
N GLN A 169 8.04 1.05 -45.83
CA GLN A 169 8.70 2.24 -45.31
C GLN A 169 10.22 2.16 -45.45
N LEU A 170 10.81 1.01 -45.12
CA LEU A 170 12.24 0.77 -45.28
C LEU A 170 12.67 0.79 -46.76
N GLU A 171 11.86 0.23 -47.65
CA GLU A 171 12.13 0.25 -49.09
C GLU A 171 12.01 1.68 -49.67
N LEU A 172 11.00 2.43 -49.25
CA LEU A 172 10.85 3.85 -49.60
C LEU A 172 12.04 4.67 -49.09
N ALA A 173 12.46 4.44 -47.83
CA ALA A 173 13.64 5.09 -47.26
C ALA A 173 14.91 4.75 -48.05
N LYS A 174 15.10 3.47 -48.40
CA LYS A 174 16.23 3.02 -49.22
C LYS A 174 16.21 3.64 -50.62
N ARG A 175 15.03 3.76 -51.25
CA ARG A 175 14.86 4.41 -52.56
C ARG A 175 15.10 5.92 -52.48
N GLN A 176 14.73 6.55 -51.37
CA GLN A 176 15.08 7.95 -51.08
C GLN A 176 16.59 8.13 -50.87
N GLU A 177 17.25 7.20 -50.19
CA GLU A 177 18.71 7.19 -50.06
C GLU A 177 19.38 6.95 -51.41
N GLU A 178 18.91 6.01 -52.22
CA GLU A 178 19.44 5.71 -53.56
C GLU A 178 19.22 6.89 -54.53
N THR A 179 18.09 7.59 -54.49
CA THR A 179 17.86 8.81 -55.30
C THR A 179 18.69 10.00 -54.83
N LYS A 180 18.99 10.10 -53.53
CA LYS A 180 19.97 11.07 -52.98
C LYS A 180 21.40 10.72 -53.41
N MET A 181 21.76 9.44 -53.40
CA MET A 181 23.08 8.94 -53.81
C MET A 181 23.28 8.98 -55.34
N GLY A 182 22.22 8.80 -56.12
CA GLY A 182 22.22 8.84 -57.59
C GLY A 182 22.32 10.25 -58.19
N ARG A 183 22.24 11.31 -57.37
CA ARG A 183 22.54 12.70 -57.78
C ARG A 183 24.03 13.04 -57.74
N SER A 184 24.90 12.12 -57.30
CA SER A 184 26.34 12.31 -57.34
C SER A 184 26.94 11.45 -58.45
N THR A 185 27.31 12.11 -59.55
CA THR A 185 27.96 11.51 -60.71
C THR A 185 29.33 10.92 -60.32
N TYR A 186 29.46 9.60 -60.29
CA TYR A 186 30.77 8.95 -60.24
C TYR A 186 30.89 7.83 -61.26
N SER A 187 32.06 7.81 -61.90
CA SER A 187 32.48 6.91 -62.96
C SER A 187 32.47 5.44 -62.54
N ALA A 188 32.15 4.58 -63.50
CA ALA A 188 31.90 3.14 -63.33
C ALA A 188 33.05 2.31 -62.71
N GLY A 189 34.23 2.88 -62.46
CA GLY A 189 35.38 2.19 -61.85
C GLY A 189 35.30 2.03 -60.33
N VAL A 190 34.62 2.94 -59.60
CA VAL A 190 34.61 2.94 -58.12
C VAL A 190 33.56 1.97 -57.54
N VAL A 191 32.52 1.67 -58.31
CA VAL A 191 31.35 0.89 -57.87
C VAL A 191 31.70 -0.56 -57.51
N ASN A 192 32.73 -1.12 -58.15
CA ASN A 192 33.17 -2.51 -57.93
C ASN A 192 33.98 -2.67 -56.63
N SER A 193 34.72 -1.63 -56.21
CA SER A 193 35.47 -1.66 -54.94
C SER A 193 34.53 -1.60 -53.74
N LEU A 194 33.53 -0.70 -53.79
CA LEU A 194 32.53 -0.55 -52.73
C LEU A 194 31.63 -1.79 -52.60
N LYS A 195 31.25 -2.45 -53.71
CA LYS A 195 30.52 -3.73 -53.65
C LYS A 195 31.31 -4.83 -52.92
N LYS A 196 32.63 -4.90 -53.13
CA LYS A 196 33.51 -5.89 -52.50
C LYS A 196 33.67 -5.62 -51.00
N GLU A 197 33.73 -4.36 -50.59
CA GLU A 197 33.73 -3.98 -49.18
C GLU A 197 32.36 -4.24 -48.51
N MET A 198 31.25 -3.93 -49.18
CA MET A 198 29.91 -4.22 -48.66
C MET A 198 29.66 -5.72 -48.46
N LEU A 199 30.15 -6.57 -49.38
CA LEU A 199 30.07 -8.02 -49.26
C LEU A 199 30.91 -8.54 -48.08
N ARG A 200 32.11 -7.97 -47.86
CA ARG A 200 32.94 -8.29 -46.68
C ARG A 200 32.26 -7.85 -45.37
N PHE A 201 31.63 -6.68 -45.36
CA PHE A 201 30.92 -6.17 -44.19
C PHE A 201 29.70 -7.03 -43.83
N ASN A 202 28.94 -7.51 -44.83
CA ASN A 202 27.81 -8.41 -44.63
C ASN A 202 28.23 -9.82 -44.15
N ALA A 203 29.34 -10.35 -44.66
CA ALA A 203 29.90 -11.62 -44.16
C ALA A 203 30.34 -11.54 -42.69
N TYR A 204 30.82 -10.36 -42.25
CA TYR A 204 31.18 -10.13 -40.85
C TYR A 204 29.95 -10.06 -39.92
N LYS A 205 28.81 -9.57 -40.42
CA LYS A 205 27.53 -9.54 -39.67
C LYS A 205 26.93 -10.94 -39.46
N GLN A 206 27.06 -11.85 -40.44
CA GLN A 206 26.46 -13.20 -40.35
C GLN A 206 27.15 -14.13 -39.34
N LYS A 207 28.39 -13.87 -38.93
CA LYS A 207 29.10 -14.67 -37.91
C LYS A 207 28.70 -14.36 -36.46
N ARG A 208 27.88 -13.34 -36.22
CA ARG A 208 27.32 -13.06 -34.89
C ARG A 208 25.87 -13.53 -34.88
N ILE A 209 25.63 -14.76 -34.43
CA ILE A 209 24.29 -15.22 -34.09
C ILE A 209 23.76 -14.26 -33.02
N PRO A 210 22.71 -13.46 -33.28
CA PRO A 210 22.18 -12.53 -32.31
C PRO A 210 21.33 -13.33 -31.31
N GLY A 211 21.97 -13.94 -30.31
CA GLY A 211 21.23 -14.65 -29.26
C GLY A 211 22.03 -15.61 -28.38
N ALA A 212 23.17 -16.13 -28.84
CA ALA A 212 24.00 -17.03 -28.04
C ALA A 212 25.10 -16.26 -27.30
N VAL A 213 24.78 -15.72 -26.12
CA VAL A 213 25.78 -15.16 -25.20
C VAL A 213 26.47 -16.35 -24.52
N TYR A 214 27.72 -16.62 -24.90
CA TYR A 214 28.53 -17.60 -24.17
C TYR A 214 28.84 -17.07 -22.76
N GLU A 215 28.55 -17.87 -21.74
CA GLU A 215 28.93 -17.51 -20.39
C GLU A 215 30.45 -17.62 -20.25
N THR A 216 31.09 -16.47 -20.09
CA THR A 216 32.53 -16.39 -19.80
C THR A 216 32.71 -16.17 -18.30
N ARG A 217 33.89 -16.46 -17.74
CA ARG A 217 34.19 -16.17 -16.32
C ARG A 217 33.84 -14.72 -15.93
N ALA A 218 34.01 -13.78 -16.85
CA ALA A 218 33.61 -12.38 -16.66
C ALA A 218 32.08 -12.19 -16.61
N SER A 219 31.29 -12.93 -17.40
CA SER A 219 29.82 -12.87 -17.31
C SER A 219 29.30 -13.55 -16.04
N LEU A 220 29.91 -14.66 -15.62
CA LEU A 220 29.63 -15.34 -14.34
C LEU A 220 29.93 -14.43 -13.14
N LEU A 221 31.06 -13.73 -13.14
CA LEU A 221 31.37 -12.75 -12.08
C LEU A 221 30.44 -11.52 -12.13
N ARG A 222 29.88 -11.19 -13.31
CA ARG A 222 28.89 -10.10 -13.45
C ARG A 222 27.53 -10.47 -12.86
N THR A 223 27.16 -11.74 -12.87
CA THR A 223 25.88 -12.25 -12.34
C THR A 223 26.00 -12.82 -10.93
N TYR A 224 27.22 -13.16 -10.49
CA TYR A 224 27.49 -13.63 -9.14
C TYR A 224 27.19 -12.53 -8.12
N GLN A 225 26.19 -12.78 -7.29
CA GLN A 225 25.87 -11.93 -6.17
C GLN A 225 26.49 -12.57 -4.93
N ASN A 226 27.41 -11.85 -4.27
CA ASN A 226 27.94 -12.31 -2.98
C ASN A 226 26.76 -12.64 -2.06
N PRO A 227 26.79 -13.78 -1.35
CA PRO A 227 25.75 -14.10 -0.38
C PRO A 227 25.71 -12.95 0.63
N VAL A 228 24.63 -12.17 0.58
CA VAL A 228 24.36 -11.12 1.56
C VAL A 228 23.56 -11.79 2.65
N ASP A 229 24.06 -11.73 3.88
CA ASP A 229 23.31 -12.21 5.04
C ASP A 229 21.92 -11.58 5.00
N PRO A 230 20.85 -12.37 5.13
CA PRO A 230 19.49 -11.84 5.05
C PRO A 230 19.33 -10.75 6.10
N ALA A 231 18.73 -9.63 5.70
CA ALA A 231 18.47 -8.53 6.62
C ALA A 231 17.75 -9.07 7.87
N PRO A 232 18.16 -8.66 9.08
CA PRO A 232 17.54 -9.16 10.30
C PRO A 232 16.03 -8.87 10.25
N LEU A 233 15.24 -9.81 10.78
CA LEU A 233 13.80 -9.64 10.89
C LEU A 233 13.48 -8.32 11.61
N TRP A 234 12.43 -7.64 11.15
CA TRP A 234 12.03 -6.37 11.75
C TRP A 234 11.70 -6.56 13.24
N GLN A 235 12.36 -5.79 14.09
CA GLN A 235 12.13 -5.77 15.54
C GLN A 235 11.73 -4.35 15.98
N MET A 236 10.76 -4.25 16.89
CA MET A 236 10.38 -2.96 17.43
C MET A 236 11.53 -2.38 18.28
N PRO A 237 11.91 -1.09 18.12
CA PRO A 237 13.01 -0.48 18.85
C PRO A 237 12.89 -0.55 20.38
N LYS A 238 11.65 -0.51 20.90
CA LYS A 238 11.37 -0.63 22.34
C LYS A 238 11.73 -2.00 22.91
N PHE A 239 11.63 -3.06 22.11
CA PHE A 239 11.96 -4.42 22.57
C PHE A 239 13.45 -4.69 22.50
N VAL A 240 14.19 -4.08 21.58
CA VAL A 240 15.65 -4.22 21.53
C VAL A 240 16.31 -3.67 22.80
N LYS A 241 15.81 -2.54 23.33
CA LYS A 241 16.41 -1.88 24.50
C LYS A 241 15.82 -2.30 25.83
N ASN A 242 14.51 -2.55 25.90
CA ASN A 242 13.80 -2.71 27.18
C ASN A 242 13.29 -4.14 27.42
N ALA A 243 13.36 -5.05 26.44
CA ALA A 243 12.99 -6.44 26.66
C ALA A 243 14.14 -7.19 27.32
N HIS A 244 14.33 -6.94 28.61
CA HIS A 244 15.13 -7.84 29.43
C HIS A 244 14.26 -9.04 29.84
N PRO A 245 14.83 -10.26 29.87
CA PRO A 245 14.13 -11.41 30.44
C PRO A 245 13.70 -11.08 31.88
N SER A 246 12.40 -11.06 32.15
CA SER A 246 11.86 -10.79 33.49
C SER A 246 12.02 -11.97 34.44
N LEU A 247 12.30 -13.16 33.89
CA LEU A 247 12.47 -14.40 34.63
C LEU A 247 13.81 -15.05 34.26
N SER A 248 14.64 -15.31 35.26
CA SER A 248 15.80 -16.19 35.15
C SER A 248 15.42 -17.56 35.69
N THR A 249 15.18 -18.52 34.79
CA THR A 249 14.81 -19.89 35.16
C THR A 249 16.01 -20.74 35.61
N PHE A 250 17.23 -20.26 35.39
CA PHE A 250 18.45 -20.96 35.81
C PHE A 250 18.76 -20.71 37.29
N ARG A 251 19.15 -21.78 38.00
CA ARG A 251 19.52 -21.74 39.42
C ARG A 251 20.81 -20.95 39.70
N SER A 252 21.71 -20.83 38.73
CA SER A 252 22.95 -20.05 38.82
C SER A 252 23.44 -19.60 37.44
N ALA A 253 24.28 -18.56 37.40
CA ALA A 253 24.89 -18.08 36.16
C ALA A 253 25.81 -19.14 35.50
N LYS A 254 26.49 -19.96 36.31
CA LYS A 254 27.31 -21.08 35.84
C LYS A 254 26.45 -22.16 35.17
N ALA A 255 25.32 -22.51 35.77
CA ALA A 255 24.38 -23.47 35.20
C ALA A 255 23.79 -22.95 33.87
N ARG A 256 23.49 -21.65 33.79
CA ARG A 256 23.06 -21.01 32.55
C ARG A 256 24.10 -21.17 31.44
N LYS A 257 25.36 -20.82 31.71
CA LYS A 257 26.43 -20.88 30.70
C LYS A 257 26.63 -22.31 30.20
N SER A 258 26.71 -23.27 31.12
CA SER A 258 26.88 -24.69 30.80
C SER A 258 25.71 -25.25 29.97
N ALA A 259 24.47 -24.83 30.26
CA ALA A 259 23.31 -25.22 29.47
C ALA A 259 23.35 -24.65 28.04
N TYR A 260 23.76 -23.38 27.86
CA TYR A 260 23.90 -22.79 26.53
C TYR A 260 25.05 -23.44 25.73
N GLU A 261 26.18 -23.74 26.37
CA GLU A 261 27.30 -24.46 25.74
C GLU A 261 26.86 -25.86 25.27
N SER A 262 26.07 -26.56 26.08
CA SER A 262 25.51 -27.88 25.71
C SER A 262 24.49 -27.76 24.57
N PHE A 263 23.67 -26.71 24.58
CA PHE A 263 22.69 -26.45 23.51
C PHE A 263 23.36 -26.14 22.18
N GLU A 264 24.41 -25.30 22.14
CA GLU A 264 25.13 -24.99 20.90
C GLU A 264 25.77 -26.24 20.29
N PHE A 265 26.27 -27.16 21.12
CA PHE A 265 26.78 -28.45 20.64
C PHE A 265 25.66 -29.34 20.07
N ASP A 266 24.53 -29.44 20.76
CA ASP A 266 23.37 -30.24 20.33
C ASP A 266 22.69 -29.67 19.06
N LYS A 267 22.74 -28.35 18.88
CA LYS A 267 22.15 -27.60 17.77
C LYS A 267 22.67 -28.07 16.41
N ILE A 268 23.95 -28.44 16.32
CA ILE A 268 24.63 -28.84 15.06
C ILE A 268 23.98 -30.07 14.44
N ALA A 269 23.52 -31.00 15.28
CA ALA A 269 22.91 -32.24 14.84
C ALA A 269 21.40 -32.11 14.57
N ARG A 270 20.80 -30.93 14.74
CA ARG A 270 19.35 -30.70 14.63
C ARG A 270 18.99 -29.89 13.39
N LYS A 271 17.81 -30.19 12.83
CA LYS A 271 17.24 -29.50 11.69
C LYS A 271 16.62 -28.15 12.08
N GLY A 272 16.71 -27.16 11.20
CA GLY A 272 16.02 -25.86 11.28
C GLY A 272 16.91 -24.71 11.77
N ASP A 273 16.53 -23.48 11.42
CA ASP A 273 17.37 -22.27 11.57
C ASP A 273 17.76 -21.97 13.03
N PHE A 274 16.87 -22.32 13.97
CA PHE A 274 17.10 -22.15 15.40
C PHE A 274 17.70 -23.40 16.07
N GLY A 275 17.87 -24.51 15.32
CA GLY A 275 18.40 -25.80 15.76
C GLY A 275 17.71 -26.40 17.00
N GLN A 276 16.40 -26.18 17.09
CA GLN A 276 15.51 -26.82 18.08
C GLN A 276 14.67 -27.94 17.45
N GLY A 277 14.90 -28.26 16.17
CA GLY A 277 14.15 -29.29 15.46
C GLY A 277 14.62 -30.71 15.77
N VAL A 278 14.16 -31.64 14.93
CA VAL A 278 14.49 -33.07 14.99
C VAL A 278 15.95 -33.28 14.57
N TYR A 279 16.61 -34.30 15.13
CA TYR A 279 17.96 -34.68 14.73
C TYR A 279 18.01 -35.02 13.23
N GLU A 280 19.02 -34.48 12.54
CA GLU A 280 19.31 -34.87 11.16
C GLU A 280 19.91 -36.27 11.12
N SER A 281 19.50 -37.06 10.13
CA SER A 281 20.17 -38.32 9.79
C SER A 281 21.62 -38.03 9.38
N ALA A 282 22.53 -38.96 9.70
CA ALA A 282 23.92 -38.87 9.25
C ALA A 282 24.00 -38.64 7.73
N LYS A 283 24.75 -37.62 7.31
CA LYS A 283 25.06 -37.40 5.90
C LYS A 283 26.18 -38.36 5.53
N ASN A 284 25.86 -39.34 4.68
CA ASN A 284 26.84 -40.25 4.07
C ASN A 284 27.69 -39.50 3.05
#